data_AF-A0A8S2XXZ5-F1
#
_entry.id   AF-A0A8S2XXZ5-F1
#
_cell.length_a   1.000
_cell.length_b   1.000
_cell.length_c   1.000
_cell.angle_alpha   90.00
_cell.angle_beta   90.00
_cell.angle_gamma   90.00
#
_symmetry.space_group_name_H-M   'P 1'
#
loop_
_entity.id
_entity.type
_entity.pdbx_description
1 polymer ?
#
loop_
_entity_poly.entity_id
_entity_poly.type
_entity_poly.pdbx_seq_one_letter_code
_entity_poly.pdbx_strand_id
1 'polypeptide(L)'
;WNVFKTQFLHIYSSPSSKQLASNRLRTRQQRYEEAVIEYYIDAIKLCKLVDPNMTDASKLDHFYHGLKSSLMKDVLRGAPS
;
A
#
# COMPACT_ATOMS: atom_id res chain seq x y z
N TRP A 1 14.67 18.78 18.09
CA TRP A 1 13.55 18.26 17.25
C TRP A 1 14.01 17.52 16.00
N ASN A 2 14.83 18.12 15.12
CA ASN A 2 15.29 17.44 13.89
C ASN A 2 16.11 16.17 14.15
N VAL A 3 17.03 16.19 15.13
CA VAL A 3 17.82 15.01 15.52
C VAL A 3 16.91 13.86 15.99
N PHE A 4 15.88 14.17 16.79
CA PHE A 4 14.89 13.18 17.23
C PHE A 4 14.11 12.58 16.05
N LYS A 5 13.64 13.40 15.10
CA LYS A 5 12.99 12.91 13.88
C LYS A 5 13.92 12.01 13.07
N THR A 6 15.17 12.41 12.88
CA THR A 6 16.15 11.63 12.11
C THR A 6 16.47 10.30 12.80
N GLN A 7 16.66 10.30 14.12
CA GLN A 7 16.91 9.07 14.88
C GLN A 7 15.68 8.16 14.96
N PHE A 8 14.50 8.74 15.14
CA PHE A 8 13.23 8.00 15.12
C PHE A 8 12.99 7.36 13.76
N LEU A 9 13.12 8.11 12.66
CA LEU A 9 13.05 7.57 11.31
C LEU A 9 14.15 6.54 11.08
N HIS A 10 15.39 6.75 11.50
CA HIS A 10 16.45 5.76 11.32
C HIS A 10 16.16 4.43 12.02
N ILE A 11 15.63 4.47 13.26
CA ILE A 11 15.29 3.29 14.05
C ILE A 11 14.08 2.55 13.45
N TYR A 12 13.04 3.29 13.05
CA TYR A 12 11.80 2.70 12.54
C TYR A 12 11.79 2.47 11.01
N SER A 13 12.71 3.07 10.27
CA SER A 13 12.87 2.96 8.80
C SER A 13 14.10 2.14 8.41
N SER A 14 14.61 1.29 9.29
CA SER A 14 15.75 0.43 8.98
C SER A 14 15.49 -0.42 7.72
N PRO A 15 16.52 -0.95 7.05
CA PRO A 15 16.36 -1.81 5.87
C PRO A 15 15.42 -3.00 6.11
N SER A 16 15.36 -3.51 7.34
CA SER A 16 14.42 -4.58 7.72
C SER A 16 12.97 -4.09 7.76
N SER A 17 12.72 -2.83 8.16
CA SER A 17 11.40 -2.19 8.08
C SER A 17 10.94 -2.00 6.64
N LYS A 18 11.85 -1.59 5.74
CA LYS A 18 11.55 -1.45 4.31
C LYS A 18 11.24 -2.80 3.66
N GLN A 19 12.04 -3.82 3.95
CA GLN A 19 11.76 -5.20 3.50
C GLN A 19 10.46 -5.75 4.07
N LEU A 20 10.17 -5.51 5.35
CA LEU A 20 8.92 -5.93 5.98
C LEU A 20 7.72 -5.22 5.33
N ALA A 21 7.83 -3.91 5.07
CA ALA A 21 6.81 -3.15 4.36
C ALA A 21 6.63 -3.68 2.92
N SER A 22 7.71 -4.00 2.22
CA SER A 22 7.66 -4.58 0.87
C SER A 22 7.00 -5.95 0.87
N ASN A 23 7.31 -6.80 1.84
CA ASN A 23 6.67 -8.10 1.99
C ASN A 23 5.19 -7.96 2.30
N ARG A 24 4.84 -7.05 3.23
CA ARG A 24 3.44 -6.75 3.57
C ARG A 24 2.67 -6.25 2.36
N LEU A 25 3.23 -5.29 1.62
CA LEU A 25 2.62 -4.73 0.41
C LEU A 25 2.36 -5.82 -0.63
N ARG A 26 3.35 -6.68 -0.88
CA ARG A 26 3.23 -7.80 -1.83
C ARG A 26 2.15 -8.81 -1.45
N THR A 27 1.98 -9.08 -0.15
CA THR A 27 0.98 -10.04 0.35
C THR A 27 -0.35 -9.38 0.73
N ARG A 28 -0.53 -8.08 0.45
CA ARG A 28 -1.65 -7.30 0.98
C ARG A 28 -2.94 -7.58 0.22
N GLN A 29 -3.83 -8.36 0.83
CA GLN A 29 -5.16 -8.68 0.30
C GLN A 29 -6.24 -7.97 1.12
N GLN A 30 -7.28 -7.44 0.47
CA GLN A 30 -8.43 -6.82 1.12
C GLN A 30 -9.19 -7.89 1.93
N ARG A 31 -9.34 -7.67 3.25
CA ARG A 31 -10.02 -8.65 4.13
C ARG A 31 -11.52 -8.68 3.87
N TYR A 32 -12.17 -9.80 4.18
CA TYR A 32 -13.62 -10.00 3.94
C TYR A 32 -14.51 -8.87 4.48
N GLU A 33 -14.25 -8.39 5.69
CA GLU A 33 -15.04 -7.34 6.34
C GLU A 33 -14.45 -5.93 6.18
N GLU A 34 -13.26 -5.82 5.60
CA GLU A 34 -12.55 -4.55 5.47
C GLU A 34 -13.15 -3.68 4.37
N ALA A 35 -13.40 -2.41 4.72
CA ALA A 35 -13.86 -1.40 3.79
C ALA A 35 -12.77 -1.07 2.76
N VAL A 36 -13.19 -0.83 1.51
CA VAL A 36 -12.26 -0.55 0.39
C VAL A 36 -11.38 0.65 0.67
N ILE A 37 -11.95 1.69 1.30
CA ILE A 37 -11.22 2.92 1.63
C ILE A 37 -10.12 2.66 2.66
N GLU A 38 -10.36 1.80 3.65
CA GLU A 38 -9.36 1.43 4.66
C GLU A 38 -8.23 0.63 4.03
N TYR A 39 -8.59 -0.34 3.18
CA TYR A 39 -7.66 -1.12 2.38
C TYR A 39 -6.77 -0.23 1.50
N TYR A 40 -7.37 0.71 0.78
CA TYR A 40 -6.67 1.67 -0.08
C TYR A 40 -5.69 2.53 0.73
N ILE A 41 -6.14 3.12 1.84
CA ILE A 41 -5.29 3.99 2.67
C ILE A 41 -4.08 3.21 3.20
N ASP A 42 -4.27 1.97 3.63
CA ASP A 42 -3.18 1.12 4.11
C ASP A 42 -2.19 0.75 2.99
N ALA A 43 -2.69 0.36 1.81
CA ALA A 43 -1.86 0.07 0.64
C ALA A 43 -1.01 1.28 0.23
N ILE A 44 -1.58 2.49 0.21
CA ILE A 44 -0.85 3.72 -0.11
C ILE A 44 0.21 4.06 0.95
N LYS A 45 -0.09 3.83 2.24
CA LYS A 45 0.91 4.00 3.31
C LYS A 45 2.08 3.05 3.14
N LEU A 46 1.80 1.78 2.85
CA LEU A 46 2.82 0.78 2.57
C LEU A 46 3.65 1.14 1.34
N CYS A 47 3.03 1.61 0.25
CA CYS A 47 3.73 2.11 -0.94
C CYS A 47 4.71 3.22 -0.58
N LYS A 48 4.27 4.24 0.18
CA LYS A 48 5.13 5.36 0.61
C LYS A 48 6.29 4.93 1.52
N LEU A 49 6.08 3.89 2.33
CA LEU A 49 7.13 3.33 3.19
C LEU A 49 8.16 2.52 2.39
N VAL A 50 7.73 1.81 1.35
CA VAL A 50 8.60 1.03 0.47
C VAL A 50 9.35 1.94 -0.50
N ASP A 51 8.67 2.90 -1.11
CA ASP A 51 9.29 3.88 -2.00
C ASP A 51 8.48 5.18 -1.95
N PRO A 52 9.01 6.24 -1.33
CA PRO A 52 8.37 7.55 -1.30
C PRO A 52 8.06 8.13 -2.69
N ASN A 53 8.82 7.71 -3.71
CA ASN A 53 8.69 8.18 -5.09
C ASN A 53 7.96 7.17 -6.00
N MET A 54 7.30 6.17 -5.42
CA MET A 54 6.54 5.19 -6.19
C MET A 54 5.51 5.88 -7.09
N THR A 55 5.46 5.47 -8.36
CA THR A 55 4.51 6.05 -9.33
C THR A 55 3.07 5.68 -8.98
N ASP A 56 2.11 6.51 -9.39
CA ASP A 56 0.69 6.22 -9.13
C ASP A 56 0.22 4.96 -9.86
N ALA A 57 0.77 4.67 -11.04
CA ALA A 57 0.51 3.41 -11.74
C ALA A 57 0.96 2.19 -10.92
N SER A 58 2.16 2.22 -10.34
CA SER A 58 2.66 1.15 -9.47
C SER A 58 1.85 1.00 -8.18
N LYS A 59 1.39 2.12 -7.58
CA LYS A 59 0.51 2.08 -6.41
C LYS A 59 -0.83 1.43 -6.74
N LEU A 60 -1.40 1.77 -7.89
CA LEU A 60 -2.64 1.19 -8.37
C LEU A 60 -2.50 -0.30 -8.66
N ASP A 61 -1.39 -0.73 -9.27
CA ASP A 61 -1.10 -2.16 -9.50
C ASP A 61 -1.14 -2.96 -8.18
N HIS A 62 -0.45 -2.46 -7.14
CA HIS A 62 -0.50 -3.06 -5.81
C HIS A 62 -1.91 -3.08 -5.20
N PHE A 63 -2.68 -2.01 -5.37
CA PHE A 63 -4.05 -1.94 -4.88
C PHE A 63 -4.96 -2.94 -5.59
N TYR A 64 -4.92 -3.01 -6.91
CA TYR A 64 -5.76 -3.92 -7.69
C TYR A 64 -5.39 -5.39 -7.47
N HIS A 65 -4.10 -5.68 -7.28
CA HIS A 65 -3.61 -7.04 -7.05
C HIS A 65 -4.25 -7.73 -5.83
N GLY A 66 -4.59 -6.96 -4.79
CA GLY A 66 -5.21 -7.51 -3.58
C GLY A 66 -6.66 -7.11 -3.37
N LEU A 67 -7.29 -6.42 -4.33
CA LEU A 67 -8.70 -6.05 -4.25
C LEU A 67 -9.60 -7.30 -4.35
N LYS A 68 -10.72 -7.31 -3.62
CA LYS A 68 -11.70 -8.39 -3.73
C LYS A 68 -12.18 -8.54 -5.17
N SER A 69 -12.24 -9.79 -5.65
CA SER A 69 -12.71 -10.10 -7.01
C SER A 69 -14.12 -9.56 -7.30
N SER A 70 -15.02 -9.52 -6.32
CA SER A 70 -16.36 -8.93 -6.49
C SER A 70 -16.30 -7.45 -6.86
N LEU A 71 -15.50 -6.67 -6.15
CA LEU A 71 -15.32 -5.24 -6.40
C LEU A 71 -14.51 -4.98 -7.66
N MET A 72 -13.51 -5.82 -7.95
CA MET A 72 -12.73 -5.73 -9.19
C MET A 72 -13.64 -5.85 -10.42
N LYS A 73 -14.63 -6.75 -10.38
CA LYS A 73 -15.63 -6.88 -11.45
C LYS A 73 -16.50 -5.64 -11.59
N ASP A 74 -16.77 -4.90 -10.52
CA ASP A 74 -17.56 -3.67 -10.56
C ASP A 74 -16.75 -2.51 -11.13
N VAL A 75 -15.46 -2.42 -10.77
CA VAL A 75 -14.52 -1.45 -11.37
C VAL A 75 -14.37 -1.68 -12.87
N LEU A 76 -14.19 -2.94 -13.30
CA LEU A 76 -14.09 -3.28 -14.73
C LEU A 76 -15.40 -3.02 -15.49
N ARG A 77 -16.56 -3.20 -14.83
CA ARG A 77 -17.87 -2.89 -15.43
C ARG A 77 -18.15 -1.40 -15.56
N GLY A 78 -17.53 -0.57 -14.71
CA GLY A 78 -17.63 0.89 -14.76
C GLY A 78 -16.58 1.58 -15.62
N ALA A 79 -15.59 0.86 -16.16
CA ALA A 79 -14.61 1.42 -17.09
C ALA A 79 -15.29 1.70 -18.44
N PRO A 80 -15.20 2.93 -19.00
CA PRO A 80 -15.72 3.19 -20.33
C PRO A 80 -14.97 2.32 -21.34
N SER A 81 -15.74 1.70 -22.24
CA SER A 81 -15.25 0.88 -23.36
C SER A 81 -14.31 1.64 -24.27
#